data_AF-A0A200QKD0-F1
#
_entry.id   AF-A0A200QKD0-F1
#
_cell.length_a   1.000
_cell.length_b   1.000
_cell.length_c   1.000
_cell.angle_alpha   90.00
_cell.angle_beta   90.00
_cell.angle_gamma   90.00
#
_symmetry.space_group_name_H-M   'P 1'
#
loop_
_entity.id
_entity.type
_entity.pdbx_description
1 polymer ?
#
loop_
_entity_poly.entity_id
_entity_poly.type
_entity_poly.pdbx_seq_one_letter_code
_entity_poly.pdbx_strand_id
1 'polypeptide(L)'
;MASSNKVAYHARSISLPTRSNPLTVTVEEQLCRLRSSELAASSSSSSSISHHLVGLKDLFECVEDFLQMQSTKQAFSVNSVDGVLDGSIMLLDVCGTIMDVLSQMKQCVQDLQSSIRRRTNDIGAYMTSRKKVTKVIRKCLSDLKRMNNKNNDLVAEVNVLREVEATTLAIFESLLSFLSGPKQSSWSLISKVMPTKRVAHKGEEDINEVMKIDVALNTLISHKTSKGIEVNDVQKSLEALEMSLQDLEDGVESVSKCLIKNRVSILNILNQ
;
A
#
# COMPACT_ATOMS: atom_id res chain seq x y z
N MET A 1 1.94 73.62 -39.13
CA MET A 1 1.00 72.68 -38.48
C MET A 1 1.53 71.27 -38.68
N ALA A 2 1.99 70.61 -37.62
CA ALA A 2 2.33 69.20 -37.62
C ALA A 2 1.83 68.62 -36.30
N SER A 3 0.76 67.83 -36.36
CA SER A 3 0.16 67.16 -35.21
C SER A 3 0.90 65.84 -34.98
N SER A 4 1.53 65.69 -33.81
CA SER A 4 2.19 64.44 -33.42
C SER A 4 1.18 63.58 -32.65
N ASN A 5 0.69 62.51 -33.30
CA ASN A 5 -0.17 61.52 -32.66
C ASN A 5 0.66 60.63 -31.73
N LYS A 6 0.43 60.76 -30.42
CA LYS A 6 1.03 59.91 -29.39
C LYS A 6 0.21 58.62 -29.28
N VAL A 7 0.73 57.51 -29.81
CA VAL A 7 0.10 56.19 -29.65
C VAL A 7 0.30 55.74 -28.20
N ALA A 8 -0.80 55.63 -27.46
CA ALA A 8 -0.81 55.07 -26.11
C ALA A 8 -0.71 53.54 -26.19
N TYR A 9 0.41 52.99 -25.71
CA TYR A 9 0.55 51.54 -25.54
C TYR A 9 -0.24 51.12 -24.29
N HIS A 10 -1.34 50.39 -24.49
CA HIS A 10 -1.98 49.65 -23.40
C HIS A 10 -1.09 48.47 -23.01
N ALA A 11 -0.39 48.61 -21.88
CA ALA A 11 0.23 47.48 -21.21
C ALA A 11 -0.88 46.50 -20.79
N ARG A 12 -0.97 45.35 -21.46
CA ARG A 12 -1.82 44.24 -21.01
C ARG A 12 -1.14 43.59 -19.80
N SER A 13 -1.77 43.70 -18.64
CA SER A 13 -1.35 43.00 -17.43
C SER A 13 -1.30 41.49 -17.70
N ILE A 14 -0.11 40.92 -17.56
CA ILE A 14 0.10 39.48 -17.49
C ILE A 14 -0.38 39.02 -16.12
N SER A 15 -1.51 38.30 -16.05
CA SER A 15 -1.91 37.59 -14.84
C SER A 15 -0.86 36.48 -14.61
N LEU A 16 -0.03 36.65 -13.60
CA LEU A 16 0.78 35.56 -13.05
C LEU A 16 -0.15 34.40 -12.68
N PRO A 17 0.27 33.13 -12.89
CA PRO A 17 -0.50 31.99 -12.40
C PRO A 17 -0.79 32.20 -10.92
N THR A 18 -2.04 32.01 -10.50
CA THR A 18 -2.45 32.07 -9.10
C THR A 18 -1.49 31.20 -8.31
N ARG A 19 -0.73 31.82 -7.40
CA ARG A 19 0.27 31.12 -6.60
C ARG A 19 -0.47 30.06 -5.78
N SER A 20 -0.27 28.79 -6.10
CA SER A 20 -0.87 27.67 -5.36
C SER A 20 -0.56 27.82 -3.87
N ASN A 21 -1.53 27.50 -3.02
CA ASN A 21 -1.38 27.61 -1.57
C ASN A 21 -0.18 26.75 -1.11
N PRO A 22 0.78 27.29 -0.34
CA PRO A 22 1.98 26.57 0.08
C PRO A 22 1.74 25.17 0.66
N LEU A 23 0.63 24.95 1.37
CA LEU A 23 0.31 23.63 1.94
C LEU A 23 -0.30 22.66 0.92
N THR A 24 -1.02 23.15 -0.10
CA THR A 24 -1.44 22.31 -1.24
C THR A 24 -0.21 21.80 -2.00
N VAL A 25 0.80 22.67 -2.19
CA VAL A 25 2.07 22.30 -2.81
C VAL A 25 2.80 21.23 -1.99
N THR A 26 2.80 21.33 -0.65
CA THR A 26 3.41 20.29 0.20
C THR A 26 2.74 18.93 0.02
N VAL A 27 1.40 18.87 0.01
CA VAL A 27 0.66 17.61 -0.20
C VAL A 27 0.94 17.04 -1.61
N GLU A 28 0.95 17.89 -2.64
CA GLU A 28 1.28 17.50 -4.01
C GLU A 28 2.72 17.00 -4.16
N GLU A 29 3.68 17.61 -3.46
CA GLU A 29 5.08 17.16 -3.44
C GLU A 29 5.21 15.78 -2.78
N GLN A 30 4.52 15.56 -1.67
CA GLN A 30 4.47 14.25 -1.00
C GLN A 30 3.86 13.17 -1.89
N LEU A 31 2.77 13.49 -2.61
CA LEU A 31 2.15 12.61 -3.59
C LEU A 31 3.11 12.27 -4.73
N CYS A 32 3.78 13.27 -5.30
CA CYS A 32 4.77 13.06 -6.37
C CYS A 32 5.91 12.16 -5.90
N ARG A 33 6.40 12.37 -4.67
CA ARG A 33 7.48 11.57 -4.07
C ARG A 33 7.08 10.11 -3.89
N LEU A 34 5.88 9.86 -3.36
CA LEU A 34 5.34 8.51 -3.19
C LEU A 34 5.16 7.79 -4.52
N ARG A 35 4.56 8.44 -5.52
CA ARG A 35 4.37 7.87 -6.88
C ARG A 35 5.68 7.56 -7.57
N SER A 36 6.67 8.45 -7.43
CA SER A 36 8.00 8.24 -8.02
C SER A 36 8.72 7.06 -7.36
N SER A 37 8.56 6.90 -6.05
CA SER A 37 9.12 5.76 -5.31
C SER A 37 8.39 4.45 -5.61
N GLU A 38 7.08 4.49 -5.83
CA GLU A 38 6.26 3.35 -6.26
C GLU A 38 6.68 2.83 -7.64
N LEU A 39 6.90 3.74 -8.60
CA LEU A 39 7.36 3.39 -9.96
C LEU A 39 8.80 2.86 -10.00
N ALA A 40 9.63 3.24 -9.03
CA ALA A 40 11.04 2.86 -8.96
C ALA A 40 11.28 1.56 -8.19
N ALA A 41 10.38 1.19 -7.27
CA ALA A 41 10.52 0.00 -6.46
C ALA A 41 9.74 -1.17 -7.06
N SER A 42 10.38 -2.33 -7.18
CA SER A 42 9.64 -3.58 -7.30
C SER A 42 8.79 -3.72 -6.03
N SER A 43 7.46 -3.70 -6.13
CA SER A 43 6.49 -3.82 -5.01
C SER A 43 6.50 -5.20 -4.32
N SER A 44 7.66 -5.85 -4.31
CA SER A 44 7.86 -7.25 -3.96
C SER A 44 8.60 -7.43 -2.63
N SER A 45 9.16 -6.39 -2.01
CA SER A 45 9.82 -6.49 -0.69
C SER A 45 9.01 -5.83 0.43
N SER A 46 9.10 -6.38 1.64
CA SER A 46 8.46 -5.78 2.83
C SER A 46 9.02 -4.40 3.13
N SER A 47 10.33 -4.22 3.00
CA SER A 47 11.03 -2.96 3.30
C SER A 47 10.57 -1.77 2.44
N SER A 48 10.31 -2.01 1.15
CA SER A 48 9.78 -0.97 0.26
C SER A 48 8.37 -0.57 0.68
N ILE A 49 7.54 -1.55 1.05
CA ILE A 49 6.16 -1.31 1.46
C ILE A 49 6.15 -0.58 2.81
N SER A 50 7.00 -0.95 3.76
CA SER A 50 7.17 -0.23 5.03
C SER A 50 7.58 1.22 4.79
N HIS A 51 8.50 1.48 3.85
CA HIS A 51 8.87 2.84 3.47
C HIS A 51 7.70 3.63 2.86
N HIS A 52 6.87 3.00 2.03
CA HIS A 52 5.66 3.62 1.50
C HIS A 52 4.62 3.91 2.59
N LEU A 53 4.48 3.06 3.61
CA LEU A 53 3.61 3.31 4.76
C LEU A 53 4.09 4.50 5.60
N VAL A 54 5.41 4.63 5.80
CA VAL A 54 5.99 5.82 6.44
C VAL A 54 5.68 7.08 5.62
N GLY A 55 5.88 7.02 4.30
CA GLY A 55 5.54 8.16 3.43
C GLY A 55 4.04 8.49 3.43
N LEU A 56 3.15 7.50 3.56
CA LEU A 56 1.71 7.75 3.74
C LEU A 56 1.42 8.44 5.05
N LYS A 57 2.05 8.03 6.15
CA LYS A 57 1.90 8.71 7.44
C LYS A 57 2.26 10.19 7.30
N ASP A 58 3.42 10.49 6.71
CA ASP A 58 3.87 11.87 6.48
C ASP A 58 2.88 12.65 5.59
N LEU A 59 2.35 12.00 4.54
CA LEU A 59 1.34 12.58 3.66
C LEU A 59 0.06 12.93 4.44
N PHE A 60 -0.44 12.03 5.29
CA PHE A 60 -1.64 12.29 6.09
C PHE A 60 -1.43 13.38 7.14
N GLU A 61 -0.23 13.47 7.73
CA GLU A 61 0.14 14.59 8.59
C GLU A 61 0.12 15.93 7.82
N CYS A 62 0.62 15.97 6.58
CA CYS A 62 0.52 17.16 5.73
C CYS A 62 -0.94 17.50 5.36
N VAL A 63 -1.77 16.48 5.13
CA VAL A 63 -3.21 16.66 4.86
C VAL A 63 -3.93 17.24 6.08
N GLU A 64 -3.56 16.81 7.28
CA GLU A 64 -4.11 17.37 8.51
C GLU A 64 -3.84 18.88 8.62
N ASP A 65 -2.59 19.29 8.39
CA ASP A 65 -2.21 20.72 8.36
C ASP A 65 -2.98 21.50 7.28
N PHE A 66 -3.17 20.88 6.11
CA PHE A 66 -3.97 21.45 5.01
C PHE A 66 -5.45 21.63 5.38
N LEU A 67 -6.05 20.67 6.10
CA LEU A 67 -7.44 20.72 6.55
C LEU A 67 -7.68 21.81 7.61
N GLN A 68 -6.69 22.09 8.45
CA GLN A 68 -6.82 23.10 9.51
C GLN A 68 -6.85 24.55 8.99
N MET A 69 -6.52 24.81 7.72
CA MET A 69 -6.55 26.15 7.14
C MET A 69 -7.97 26.72 6.97
N GLN A 70 -8.15 27.98 7.35
CA GLN A 70 -9.40 28.74 7.19
C GLN A 70 -9.92 28.79 5.74
N SER A 71 -9.01 28.88 4.76
CA SER A 71 -9.33 28.89 3.32
C SER A 71 -9.86 27.55 2.83
N THR A 72 -9.36 26.44 3.38
CA THR A 72 -9.84 25.09 3.07
C THR A 72 -11.25 24.88 3.64
N LYS A 73 -11.53 25.39 4.85
CA LYS A 73 -12.88 25.34 5.46
C LYS A 73 -13.96 25.99 4.59
N GLN A 74 -13.60 27.09 3.91
CA GLN A 74 -14.53 27.85 3.07
C GLN A 74 -14.67 27.28 1.65
N ALA A 75 -13.73 26.43 1.22
CA ALA A 75 -13.71 25.79 -0.10
C ALA A 75 -14.44 24.44 -0.14
N PHE A 76 -14.74 23.84 1.01
CA PHE A 76 -15.51 22.60 1.09
C PHE A 76 -17.00 22.86 0.81
N SER A 77 -17.49 22.38 -0.33
CA SER A 77 -18.92 22.24 -0.56
C SER A 77 -19.46 21.04 0.23
N VAL A 78 -20.70 21.10 0.73
CA VAL A 78 -21.32 19.97 1.48
C VAL A 78 -21.24 18.65 0.70
N ASN A 79 -21.44 18.70 -0.62
CA ASN A 79 -21.39 17.52 -1.49
C ASN A 79 -19.96 16.96 -1.70
N SER A 80 -18.93 17.80 -1.66
CA SER A 80 -17.54 17.34 -1.79
C SER A 80 -17.00 16.76 -0.48
N VAL A 81 -17.53 17.17 0.67
CA VAL A 81 -17.14 16.61 1.97
C VAL A 81 -17.67 15.20 2.18
N ASP A 82 -18.91 14.93 1.79
CA ASP A 82 -19.53 13.61 1.94
C ASP A 82 -18.70 12.53 1.24
N GLY A 83 -18.29 12.79 -0.01
CA GLY A 83 -17.44 11.89 -0.77
C GLY A 83 -16.04 11.66 -0.18
N VAL A 84 -15.47 12.65 0.51
CA VAL A 84 -14.18 12.51 1.23
C VAL A 84 -14.37 11.72 2.52
N LEU A 85 -15.46 11.95 3.25
CA LEU A 85 -15.78 11.19 4.45
C LEU A 85 -16.07 9.73 4.13
N ASP A 86 -16.79 9.43 3.06
CA ASP A 86 -17.01 8.07 2.56
C ASP A 86 -15.68 7.40 2.18
N GLY A 87 -14.82 8.11 1.46
CA GLY A 87 -13.46 7.65 1.14
C GLY A 87 -12.65 7.33 2.40
N SER A 88 -12.74 8.17 3.43
CA SER A 88 -12.02 7.91 4.70
C SER A 88 -12.54 6.67 5.46
N ILE A 89 -13.85 6.41 5.46
CA ILE A 89 -14.43 5.20 6.08
C ILE A 89 -13.90 3.97 5.35
N MET A 90 -13.99 4.00 4.02
CA MET A 90 -13.50 2.95 3.15
C MET A 90 -12.02 2.64 3.41
N LEU A 91 -11.16 3.65 3.50
CA LEU A 91 -9.74 3.45 3.82
C LEU A 91 -9.55 2.80 5.19
N LEU A 92 -10.32 3.20 6.21
CA LEU A 92 -10.26 2.62 7.55
C LEU A 92 -10.73 1.16 7.58
N ASP A 93 -11.77 0.81 6.82
CA ASP A 93 -12.23 -0.58 6.67
C ASP A 93 -11.15 -1.47 6.04
N VAL A 94 -10.43 -0.93 5.05
CA VAL A 94 -9.29 -1.60 4.41
C VAL A 94 -8.13 -1.74 5.40
N CYS A 95 -7.80 -0.69 6.16
CA CYS A 95 -6.80 -0.76 7.24
C CYS A 95 -7.15 -1.88 8.24
N GLY A 96 -8.41 -1.96 8.70
CA GLY A 96 -8.86 -3.01 9.62
C GLY A 96 -8.65 -4.40 9.04
N THR A 97 -9.01 -4.60 7.77
CA THR A 97 -8.79 -5.88 7.08
C THR A 97 -7.30 -6.23 6.97
N ILE A 98 -6.44 -5.25 6.66
CA ILE A 98 -4.99 -5.45 6.56
C ILE A 98 -4.40 -5.81 7.93
N MET A 99 -4.81 -5.13 9.00
CA MET A 99 -4.38 -5.43 10.37
C MET A 99 -4.75 -6.87 10.74
N ASP A 100 -6.00 -7.28 10.53
CA ASP A 100 -6.45 -8.65 10.81
C ASP A 100 -5.64 -9.70 10.05
N VAL A 101 -5.29 -9.42 8.79
CA VAL A 101 -4.46 -10.28 7.95
C VAL A 101 -3.03 -10.39 8.50
N LEU A 102 -2.40 -9.26 8.82
CA LEU A 102 -1.04 -9.20 9.34
C LEU A 102 -0.94 -9.92 10.68
N SER A 103 -1.84 -9.64 11.62
CA SER A 103 -1.87 -10.28 12.93
C SER A 103 -2.09 -11.80 12.82
N GLN A 104 -2.99 -12.25 11.92
CA GLN A 104 -3.18 -13.68 11.66
C GLN A 104 -1.94 -14.35 11.06
N MET A 105 -1.28 -13.72 10.09
CA MET A 105 -0.04 -14.26 9.50
C MET A 105 1.08 -14.34 10.52
N LYS A 106 1.25 -13.29 11.35
CA LYS A 106 2.24 -13.25 12.42
C LYS A 106 2.01 -14.35 13.44
N GLN A 107 0.78 -14.52 13.91
CA GLN A 107 0.41 -15.62 14.81
C GLN A 107 0.74 -16.99 14.20
N CYS A 108 0.44 -17.20 12.91
CA CYS A 108 0.74 -18.47 12.24
C CYS A 108 2.24 -18.74 12.13
N VAL A 109 3.05 -17.70 11.91
CA VAL A 109 4.52 -17.80 11.90
C VAL A 109 5.03 -18.20 13.29
N GLN A 110 4.54 -17.54 14.35
CA GLN A 110 4.89 -17.83 15.75
C GLN A 110 4.51 -19.24 16.19
N ASP A 111 3.33 -19.69 15.79
CA ASP A 111 2.85 -21.06 16.06
C ASP A 111 3.74 -22.09 15.35
N LEU A 112 4.10 -21.83 14.09
CA LEU A 112 4.98 -22.72 13.32
C LEU A 112 6.39 -22.77 13.92
N GLN A 113 7.00 -21.63 14.26
CA GLN A 113 8.29 -21.58 14.95
C GLN A 113 8.24 -22.36 16.27
N SER A 114 7.17 -22.18 17.05
CA SER A 114 6.96 -22.91 18.31
C SER A 114 6.84 -24.41 18.09
N SER A 115 6.14 -24.84 17.05
CA SER A 115 5.97 -26.23 16.66
C SER A 115 7.29 -26.87 16.20
N ILE A 116 8.08 -26.15 15.40
CA ILE A 116 9.43 -26.57 14.98
C ILE A 116 10.33 -26.78 16.22
N ARG A 117 10.34 -25.81 17.15
CA ARG A 117 11.10 -25.90 18.41
C ARG A 117 10.68 -27.10 19.27
N ARG A 118 9.37 -27.40 19.30
CA ARG A 118 8.80 -28.56 20.02
C ARG A 118 8.93 -29.89 19.25
N ARG A 119 9.43 -29.85 18.01
CA ARG A 119 9.56 -31.01 17.11
C ARG A 119 8.22 -31.67 16.76
N THR A 120 7.11 -30.93 16.82
CA THR A 120 5.77 -31.41 16.44
C THR A 120 5.43 -31.18 14.96
N ASN A 121 6.17 -30.27 14.29
CA ASN A 121 6.15 -30.01 12.85
C ASN A 121 4.76 -29.78 12.21
N ASP A 122 4.08 -28.70 12.63
CA ASP A 122 2.71 -28.34 12.22
C ASP A 122 2.66 -27.51 10.92
N ILE A 123 3.53 -27.81 9.94
CA ILE A 123 3.56 -27.10 8.65
C ILE A 123 2.18 -27.16 7.96
N GLY A 124 1.46 -28.27 8.08
CA GLY A 124 0.11 -28.41 7.50
C GLY A 124 -0.90 -27.41 8.06
N ALA A 125 -0.81 -27.07 9.35
CA ALA A 125 -1.67 -26.07 9.98
C ALA A 125 -1.34 -24.66 9.46
N TYR A 126 -0.05 -24.32 9.39
CA TYR A 126 0.41 -23.08 8.76
C TYR A 126 -0.12 -22.94 7.34
N MET A 127 0.06 -23.95 6.48
CA MET A 127 -0.37 -23.90 5.08
C MET A 127 -1.89 -23.77 4.93
N THR A 128 -2.66 -24.36 5.85
CA THR A 128 -4.11 -24.22 5.86
C THR A 128 -4.52 -22.80 6.25
N SER A 129 -3.91 -22.24 7.29
CA SER A 129 -4.17 -20.87 7.72
C SER A 129 -3.76 -19.85 6.66
N ARG A 130 -2.56 -20.02 6.09
CA ARG A 130 -2.04 -19.25 4.97
C ARG A 130 -3.06 -19.17 3.83
N LYS A 131 -3.60 -20.30 3.37
CA LYS A 131 -4.63 -20.35 2.32
C LYS A 131 -5.90 -19.57 2.69
N LYS A 132 -6.36 -19.64 3.94
CA LYS A 132 -7.54 -18.90 4.42
C LYS A 132 -7.29 -17.40 4.36
N VAL A 133 -6.15 -16.95 4.89
CA VAL A 133 -5.75 -15.55 4.85
C VAL A 133 -5.62 -15.06 3.41
N THR A 134 -4.98 -15.83 2.52
CA THR A 134 -4.89 -15.45 1.10
C THR A 134 -6.25 -15.31 0.42
N LYS A 135 -7.26 -16.09 0.84
CA LYS A 135 -8.64 -15.93 0.33
C LYS A 135 -9.27 -14.61 0.79
N VAL A 136 -9.05 -14.22 2.05
CA VAL A 136 -9.49 -12.92 2.58
C VAL A 136 -8.83 -11.78 1.80
N ILE A 137 -7.50 -11.84 1.62
CA ILE A 137 -6.75 -10.83 0.86
C ILE A 137 -7.30 -10.69 -0.57
N ARG A 138 -7.50 -11.81 -1.28
CA ARG A 138 -8.01 -11.78 -2.66
C ARG A 138 -9.42 -11.21 -2.77
N LYS A 139 -10.26 -11.44 -1.76
CA LYS A 139 -11.58 -10.82 -1.68
C LYS A 139 -11.42 -9.30 -1.53
N CYS A 140 -10.63 -8.85 -0.56
CA CYS A 140 -10.34 -7.43 -0.34
C CYS A 140 -9.82 -6.74 -1.61
N LEU A 141 -8.81 -7.32 -2.29
CA LEU A 141 -8.30 -6.80 -3.58
C LEU A 141 -9.38 -6.73 -4.68
N SER A 142 -10.32 -7.67 -4.70
CA SER A 142 -11.42 -7.65 -5.67
C SER A 142 -12.44 -6.56 -5.36
N ASP A 143 -12.71 -6.34 -4.08
CA ASP A 143 -13.61 -5.29 -3.59
C ASP A 143 -13.00 -3.89 -3.86
N LEU A 144 -11.70 -3.71 -3.62
CA LEU A 144 -10.93 -2.51 -3.96
C LEU A 144 -11.03 -2.17 -5.46
N LYS A 145 -10.80 -3.15 -6.33
CA LYS A 145 -10.91 -2.97 -7.78
C LYS A 145 -12.33 -2.56 -8.22
N ARG A 146 -13.37 -3.14 -7.61
CA ARG A 146 -14.76 -2.78 -7.90
C ARG A 146 -15.07 -1.34 -7.49
N MET A 147 -14.46 -0.86 -6.42
CA MET A 147 -14.65 0.48 -5.88
C MET A 147 -14.00 1.53 -6.78
N ASN A 148 -12.77 1.27 -7.23
CA ASN A 148 -12.04 2.17 -8.13
C ASN A 148 -12.78 2.39 -9.47
N ASN A 149 -13.39 1.34 -10.02
CA ASN A 149 -14.16 1.43 -11.27
C ASN A 149 -15.41 2.33 -11.18
N LYS A 150 -16.02 2.48 -9.99
CA LYS A 150 -17.19 3.34 -9.79
C LYS A 150 -16.83 4.81 -9.72
N ASN A 151 -15.62 5.11 -9.24
CA ASN A 151 -15.14 6.48 -9.06
C ASN A 151 -14.71 7.12 -10.40
N ASN A 152 -14.37 6.31 -11.41
CA ASN A 152 -13.97 6.78 -12.75
C ASN A 152 -15.12 7.35 -13.60
N ASP A 153 -16.38 7.08 -13.25
CA ASP A 153 -17.56 7.52 -14.03
C ASP A 153 -18.02 8.95 -13.66
N LEU A 154 -17.39 9.58 -12.67
CA LEU A 154 -17.74 10.90 -12.11
C LEU A 154 -16.65 11.96 -12.32
N VAL A 155 -15.67 11.68 -13.19
CA VAL A 155 -14.43 12.47 -13.30
C VAL A 155 -14.64 13.74 -14.14
N ALA A 156 -14.84 14.86 -13.45
CA ALA A 156 -14.59 16.19 -14.01
C ALA A 156 -13.74 17.09 -13.08
N GLU A 157 -13.46 16.69 -11.84
CA GLU A 157 -12.66 17.50 -10.91
C GLU A 157 -11.76 16.60 -10.03
N VAL A 158 -10.45 16.66 -10.26
CA VAL A 158 -9.45 15.98 -9.43
C VAL A 158 -9.07 16.93 -8.29
N ASN A 159 -9.58 16.64 -7.09
CA ASN A 159 -9.16 17.30 -5.85
C ASN A 159 -7.95 16.56 -5.26
N VAL A 160 -7.00 17.28 -4.66
CA VAL A 160 -5.82 16.72 -3.97
C VAL A 160 -6.18 15.60 -2.98
N LEU A 161 -7.33 15.68 -2.31
CA LEU A 161 -7.77 14.62 -1.38
C LEU A 161 -8.16 13.30 -2.07
N ARG A 162 -8.69 13.37 -3.31
CA ARG A 162 -8.95 12.17 -4.12
C ARG A 162 -7.65 11.53 -4.59
N GLU A 163 -6.63 12.33 -4.86
CA GLU A 163 -5.30 11.83 -5.17
C GLU A 163 -4.61 11.15 -3.97
N VAL A 164 -4.80 11.68 -2.77
CA VAL A 164 -4.37 11.05 -1.51
C VAL A 164 -5.06 9.70 -1.32
N GLU A 165 -6.38 9.65 -1.51
CA GLU A 165 -7.17 8.42 -1.44
C GLU A 165 -6.65 7.36 -2.44
N ALA A 166 -6.49 7.75 -3.71
CA ALA A 166 -6.00 6.84 -4.76
C ALA A 166 -4.59 6.32 -4.48
N THR A 167 -3.69 7.18 -4.00
CA THR A 167 -2.30 6.80 -3.66
C THR A 167 -2.28 5.85 -2.46
N THR A 168 -3.13 6.10 -1.46
CA THR A 168 -3.27 5.22 -0.29
C THR A 168 -3.77 3.84 -0.70
N LEU A 169 -4.78 3.78 -1.56
CA LEU A 169 -5.30 2.52 -2.11
C LEU A 169 -4.24 1.76 -2.88
N ALA A 170 -3.44 2.41 -3.73
CA ALA A 170 -2.39 1.75 -4.50
C ALA A 170 -1.32 1.08 -3.60
N ILE A 171 -0.94 1.75 -2.51
CA ILE A 171 0.00 1.20 -1.52
C ILE A 171 -0.63 0.04 -0.74
N PHE A 172 -1.91 0.14 -0.35
CA PHE A 172 -2.64 -0.96 0.27
C PHE A 172 -2.81 -2.16 -0.68
N GLU A 173 -3.08 -1.93 -1.96
CA GLU A 173 -3.12 -2.98 -2.99
C GLU A 173 -1.75 -3.65 -3.14
N SER A 174 -0.67 -2.88 -3.11
CA SER A 174 0.71 -3.41 -3.14
C SER A 174 1.01 -4.28 -1.92
N LEU A 175 0.67 -3.81 -0.72
CA LEU A 175 0.81 -4.57 0.53
C LEU A 175 0.01 -5.88 0.50
N LEU A 176 -1.27 -5.82 0.14
CA LEU A 176 -2.12 -7.00 0.01
C LEU A 176 -1.58 -7.96 -1.05
N SER A 177 -1.11 -7.45 -2.18
CA SER A 177 -0.51 -8.26 -3.25
C SER A 177 0.74 -8.99 -2.77
N PHE A 178 1.63 -8.28 -2.08
CA PHE A 178 2.81 -8.83 -1.41
C PHE A 178 2.44 -9.99 -0.48
N LEU A 179 1.49 -9.77 0.44
CA LEU A 179 1.04 -10.77 1.40
C LEU A 179 0.34 -11.97 0.73
N SER A 180 -0.31 -11.77 -0.41
CA SER A 180 -1.03 -12.85 -1.10
C SER A 180 -0.15 -13.72 -1.99
N GLY A 181 0.99 -13.19 -2.42
CA GLY A 181 1.78 -13.75 -3.52
C GLY A 181 1.06 -13.62 -4.88
N PRO A 182 1.78 -13.77 -6.00
CA PRO A 182 1.20 -13.77 -7.33
C PRO A 182 0.09 -14.81 -7.44
N LYS A 183 -0.90 -14.55 -8.30
CA LYS A 183 -1.96 -15.50 -8.67
C LYS A 183 -1.34 -16.69 -9.41
N GLN A 184 -0.66 -17.58 -8.70
CA GLN A 184 -0.21 -18.83 -9.27
C GLN A 184 -1.38 -19.82 -9.18
N SER A 185 -1.95 -20.14 -10.34
CA SER A 185 -2.63 -21.41 -10.53
C SER A 185 -1.71 -22.51 -9.99
N SER A 186 -2.23 -23.42 -9.17
CA SER A 186 -1.49 -24.40 -8.38
C SER A 186 -0.59 -25.39 -9.15
N TRP A 187 -0.30 -25.14 -10.43
CA TRP A 187 0.34 -26.06 -11.36
C TRP A 187 1.64 -25.53 -11.99
N SER A 188 1.96 -24.23 -11.92
CA SER A 188 3.08 -23.65 -12.69
C SER A 188 4.47 -23.76 -12.03
N LEU A 189 4.57 -24.09 -10.74
CA LEU A 189 5.87 -24.27 -10.06
C LEU A 189 6.41 -25.70 -10.12
N ILE A 190 5.58 -26.68 -10.48
CA ILE A 190 5.98 -28.09 -10.52
C ILE A 190 6.68 -28.42 -11.87
N SER A 191 6.58 -27.57 -12.90
CA SER A 191 7.10 -27.88 -14.24
C SER A 191 8.47 -27.29 -14.59
N LYS A 192 9.24 -26.73 -13.64
CA LYS A 192 10.55 -26.10 -13.96
C LYS A 192 11.76 -26.66 -13.23
N VAL A 193 11.66 -27.81 -12.56
CA VAL A 193 12.84 -28.56 -12.10
C VAL A 193 13.21 -29.62 -13.13
N MET A 194 13.79 -29.15 -14.24
CA MET A 194 14.59 -29.95 -15.16
C MET A 194 15.94 -29.24 -15.25
N PRO A 195 17.08 -29.87 -14.87
CA PRO A 195 18.38 -29.23 -14.99
C PRO A 195 18.80 -29.29 -16.45
N THR A 196 18.27 -28.37 -17.28
CA THR A 196 18.72 -28.23 -18.66
C THR A 196 19.82 -27.19 -18.71
N LYS A 197 21.03 -27.70 -18.87
CA LYS A 197 22.28 -26.97 -19.11
C LYS A 197 22.12 -26.10 -20.38
N ARG A 198 22.07 -24.75 -20.24
CA ARG A 198 22.82 -23.75 -21.06
C ARG A 198 22.28 -22.31 -20.90
N VAL A 199 23.25 -21.42 -20.68
CA VAL A 199 23.44 -20.04 -21.21
C VAL A 199 22.46 -18.93 -20.81
N ALA A 200 23.02 -18.05 -19.96
CA ALA A 200 22.90 -16.59 -19.89
C ALA A 200 21.53 -15.89 -20.00
N HIS A 201 21.23 -15.20 -18.90
CA HIS A 201 20.31 -14.07 -18.74
C HIS A 201 18.81 -14.39 -18.78
N LYS A 202 18.28 -14.77 -17.61
CA LYS A 202 16.86 -14.64 -17.29
C LYS A 202 16.78 -14.32 -15.80
N GLY A 203 16.36 -13.09 -15.48
CA GLY A 203 16.33 -12.57 -14.12
C GLY A 203 15.68 -13.57 -13.17
N GLU A 204 16.29 -13.75 -12.00
CA GLU A 204 15.60 -14.34 -10.87
C GLU A 204 14.27 -13.60 -10.71
N GLU A 205 13.17 -14.32 -10.89
CA GLU A 205 11.86 -13.85 -10.44
C GLU A 205 12.03 -13.57 -8.95
N ASP A 206 12.11 -12.30 -8.56
CA ASP A 206 12.33 -11.89 -7.18
C ASP A 206 11.10 -12.26 -6.35
N ILE A 207 11.08 -13.51 -5.88
CA ILE A 207 10.02 -14.05 -5.05
C ILE A 207 10.06 -13.35 -3.70
N ASN A 208 8.92 -12.81 -3.28
CA ASN A 208 8.81 -12.11 -2.00
C ASN A 208 9.07 -13.04 -0.80
N GLU A 209 9.32 -12.44 0.36
CA GLU A 209 9.66 -13.12 1.62
C GLU A 209 8.65 -14.19 2.02
N VAL A 210 7.35 -13.88 1.85
CA VAL A 210 6.26 -14.82 2.15
C VAL A 210 6.32 -16.04 1.22
N MET A 211 6.57 -15.82 -0.07
CA MET A 211 6.69 -16.91 -1.05
C MET A 211 7.93 -17.77 -0.82
N LYS A 212 9.07 -17.17 -0.45
CA LYS A 212 10.30 -17.90 -0.14
C LYS A 212 10.04 -18.94 0.96
N ILE A 213 9.30 -18.56 2.00
CA ILE A 213 8.88 -19.46 3.08
C ILE A 213 7.89 -20.51 2.56
N ASP A 214 6.86 -20.12 1.81
CA ASP A 214 5.87 -21.06 1.26
C ASP A 214 6.55 -22.15 0.40
N VAL A 215 7.56 -21.79 -0.42
CA VAL A 215 8.34 -22.74 -1.24
C VAL A 215 9.20 -23.66 -0.38
N ALA A 216 9.92 -23.13 0.62
CA ALA A 216 10.76 -23.91 1.52
C ALA A 216 9.93 -24.93 2.31
N LEU A 217 8.77 -24.51 2.83
CA LEU A 217 7.86 -25.38 3.59
C LEU A 217 7.22 -26.47 2.70
N ASN A 218 6.82 -26.15 1.46
CA ASN A 218 6.33 -27.16 0.52
C ASN A 218 7.40 -28.19 0.16
N THR A 219 8.66 -27.77 0.04
CA THR A 219 9.80 -28.66 -0.22
C THR A 219 10.02 -29.60 0.95
N LEU A 220 9.90 -29.10 2.20
CA LEU A 220 9.98 -29.91 3.42
C LEU A 220 8.84 -30.94 3.53
N ILE A 221 7.63 -30.61 3.06
CA ILE A 221 6.51 -31.57 3.02
C ILE A 221 6.75 -32.66 1.95
N SER A 222 7.28 -32.27 0.79
CA SER A 222 7.40 -33.16 -0.39
C SER A 222 8.58 -34.12 -0.31
N HIS A 223 9.66 -33.70 0.34
CA HIS A 223 10.84 -34.54 0.55
C HIS A 223 10.81 -35.14 1.95
N LYS A 224 10.59 -36.46 2.03
CA LYS A 224 10.87 -37.26 3.23
C LYS A 224 12.40 -37.23 3.46
N THR A 225 12.90 -36.21 4.15
CA THR A 225 14.27 -36.08 4.69
C THR A 225 15.38 -36.63 3.79
N SER A 226 15.67 -35.94 2.68
CA SER A 226 16.87 -36.21 1.88
C SER A 226 17.52 -34.87 1.50
N LYS A 227 18.45 -34.44 2.38
CA LYS A 227 19.49 -33.40 2.22
C LYS A 227 19.12 -32.15 1.41
N GLY A 228 18.97 -31.01 2.08
CA GLY A 228 19.14 -29.71 1.43
C GLY A 228 18.75 -28.49 2.25
N ILE A 229 17.54 -28.49 2.84
CA ILE A 229 17.07 -27.36 3.63
C ILE A 229 17.33 -27.65 5.10
N GLU A 230 18.27 -26.93 5.70
CA GLU A 230 18.46 -26.98 7.15
C GLU A 230 17.24 -26.35 7.82
N VAL A 231 16.65 -27.06 8.79
CA VAL A 231 15.54 -26.53 9.61
C VAL A 231 15.91 -25.17 10.22
N ASN A 232 17.20 -24.94 10.49
CA ASN A 232 17.76 -23.68 10.95
C ASN A 232 17.56 -22.52 9.96
N ASP A 233 17.66 -22.76 8.65
CA ASP A 233 17.51 -21.72 7.63
C ASP A 233 16.05 -21.29 7.48
N VAL A 234 15.12 -22.27 7.59
CA VAL A 234 13.68 -21.98 7.62
C VAL A 234 13.30 -21.20 8.87
N GLN A 235 13.87 -21.55 10.03
CA GLN A 235 13.61 -20.83 11.27
C GLN A 235 14.07 -19.37 11.19
N LYS A 236 15.29 -19.10 10.71
CA LYS A 236 15.78 -17.73 10.49
C LYS A 236 14.89 -16.94 9.52
N SER A 237 14.42 -17.60 8.46
CA SER A 237 13.52 -16.98 7.49
C SER A 237 12.16 -16.64 8.12
N LEU A 238 11.62 -17.52 8.97
CA LEU A 238 10.39 -17.27 9.72
C LEU A 238 10.55 -16.10 10.70
N GLU A 239 11.68 -16.01 11.41
CA GLU A 239 12.00 -14.88 12.29
C GLU A 239 12.07 -13.56 11.50
N ALA A 240 12.73 -13.55 10.33
CA ALA A 240 12.78 -12.37 9.47
C ALA A 240 11.39 -11.97 8.92
N LEU A 241 10.54 -12.94 8.59
CA LEU A 241 9.17 -12.67 8.17
C LEU A 241 8.34 -12.12 9.33
N GLU A 242 8.47 -12.67 10.54
CA GLU A 242 7.76 -12.16 11.73
C GLU A 242 8.09 -10.68 11.98
N MET A 243 9.37 -10.32 11.94
CA MET A 243 9.81 -8.92 12.05
C MET A 243 9.22 -8.04 10.94
N SER A 244 9.26 -8.52 9.69
CA SER A 244 8.67 -7.80 8.56
C SER A 244 7.16 -7.59 8.73
N LEU A 245 6.44 -8.60 9.23
CA LEU A 245 5.00 -8.49 9.49
C LEU A 245 4.71 -7.49 10.60
N GLN A 246 5.55 -7.45 11.64
CA GLN A 246 5.44 -6.47 12.72
C GLN A 246 5.65 -5.03 12.20
N ASP A 247 6.70 -4.79 11.42
CA ASP A 247 6.97 -3.46 10.85
C ASP A 247 5.81 -2.98 9.96
N LEU A 248 5.21 -3.88 9.18
CA LEU A 248 4.04 -3.58 8.35
C LEU A 248 2.80 -3.30 9.20
N GLU A 249 2.59 -4.04 10.29
CA GLU A 249 1.48 -3.84 11.23
C GLU A 249 1.58 -2.48 11.91
N ASP A 250 2.76 -2.12 12.41
CA ASP A 250 3.03 -0.80 13.01
C ASP A 250 2.84 0.34 11.99
N GLY A 251 3.30 0.13 10.75
CA GLY A 251 3.12 1.07 9.65
C GLY A 251 1.64 1.33 9.34
N VAL A 252 0.85 0.27 9.18
CA VAL A 252 -0.60 0.38 8.91
C VAL A 252 -1.35 0.99 10.09
N GLU A 253 -0.99 0.64 11.32
CA GLU A 253 -1.59 1.24 12.52
C GLU A 253 -1.32 2.75 12.58
N SER A 254 -0.09 3.18 12.23
CA SER A 254 0.27 4.59 12.19
C SER A 254 -0.53 5.38 11.16
N VAL A 255 -0.71 4.82 9.95
CA VAL A 255 -1.54 5.41 8.89
C VAL A 255 -3.01 5.50 9.32
N SER A 256 -3.54 4.44 9.93
CA SER A 256 -4.92 4.40 10.45
C SER A 256 -5.16 5.49 11.51
N LYS A 257 -4.21 5.69 12.43
CA LYS A 257 -4.27 6.78 13.42
C LYS A 257 -4.33 8.17 12.77
N CYS A 258 -3.54 8.41 11.73
CA CYS A 258 -3.59 9.68 10.99
C CYS A 258 -4.92 9.83 10.23
N LEU A 259 -5.40 8.79 9.55
CA LEU A 259 -6.71 8.80 8.88
C LEU A 259 -7.86 9.16 9.82
N ILE A 260 -7.88 8.60 11.04
CA ILE A 260 -8.89 8.92 12.06
C ILE A 260 -8.81 10.41 12.43
N LYS A 261 -7.61 10.95 12.64
CA LYS A 261 -7.42 12.38 12.95
C LYS A 261 -7.96 13.26 11.82
N ASN A 262 -7.57 12.98 10.57
CA ASN A 262 -8.02 13.75 9.41
C ASN A 262 -9.54 13.71 9.25
N ARG A 263 -10.15 12.54 9.47
CA ARG A 263 -11.61 12.40 9.48
C ARG A 263 -12.27 13.28 10.55
N VAL A 264 -11.75 13.26 11.78
CA VAL A 264 -12.25 14.11 12.86
C VAL A 264 -12.12 15.59 12.48
N SER A 265 -11.01 16.00 11.89
CA SER A 265 -10.81 17.37 11.42
C SER A 265 -11.81 17.76 10.34
N ILE A 266 -12.09 16.90 9.36
CA ILE A 266 -13.14 17.14 8.35
C ILE A 266 -14.53 17.29 9.01
N LEU A 267 -14.88 16.40 9.94
CA LEU A 267 -16.16 16.48 10.66
C LEU A 267 -16.28 17.77 11.49
N ASN A 268 -15.18 18.24 12.08
CA ASN A 268 -15.15 19.49 12.82
C ASN A 268 -15.34 20.72 11.92
N ILE A 269 -14.90 20.66 10.65
CA ILE A 269 -15.12 21.73 9.67
C ILE A 269 -16.61 21.84 9.32
N LEU A 270 -17.33 20.71 9.20
CA LEU A 270 -18.76 20.70 8.90
C LEU A 270 -19.64 21.24 10.03
N ASN A 271 -19.16 21.14 11.27
CA ASN A 271 -19.90 21.56 12.46
C ASN A 271 -19.59 23.01 12.90
N GLN A 272 -18.77 23.75 12.16
CA GLN A 272 -18.41 25.17 12.41
C GLN A 272 -19.26 26.12 11.58
#